data_AF-A0A2R7LIT2-F1
#
_entry.id   AF-A0A2R7LIT2-F1
#
_cell.length_a   1.000
_cell.length_b   1.000
_cell.length_c   1.000
_cell.angle_alpha   90.00
_cell.angle_beta   90.00
_cell.angle_gamma   90.00
#
_symmetry.space_group_name_H-M   'P 1'
#
loop_
_entity.id
_entity.type
_entity.pdbx_description
1 polymer ?
#
loop_
_entity_poly.entity_id
_entity_poly.type
_entity_poly.pdbx_seq_one_letter_code
_entity_poly.pdbx_strand_id
1 'polypeptide(L)'
;MAVESKDTLNGKPKVTARLMGRLKLNGMYDIKGSLSGNSSFLIHKNDVTGTDIPAFSMDMRQSQLRFVSTIQLNNGKEIKSMLEADFEGANNTSQFRLRHAYINYDHWTVGQTWS
;
A
#
# COMPACT_ATOMS: atom_id res chain seq x y z
N MET A 1 9.89 -7.80 9.13
CA MET A 1 11.31 -8.10 9.41
C MET A 1 12.09 -6.79 9.43
N ALA A 2 12.99 -6.61 10.40
CA ALA A 2 13.83 -5.43 10.51
C ALA A 2 15.31 -5.83 10.42
N VAL A 3 16.12 -5.02 9.75
CA VAL A 3 17.58 -5.17 9.64
C VAL A 3 18.22 -3.86 10.07
N GLU A 4 19.20 -3.95 10.95
CA GLU A 4 19.92 -2.81 11.52
C GLU A 4 21.41 -2.93 11.24
N SER A 5 22.07 -1.81 10.94
CA SER A 5 23.52 -1.77 10.78
C SER A 5 24.22 -1.98 12.12
N LYS A 6 25.38 -2.63 12.09
CA LYS A 6 26.26 -2.74 13.28
C LYS A 6 26.82 -1.38 13.70
N ASP A 7 27.07 -0.50 12.73
CA ASP A 7 27.55 0.85 12.99
C ASP A 7 26.47 1.70 13.64
N THR A 8 26.88 2.53 14.60
CA THR A 8 26.02 3.48 15.29
C THR A 8 26.44 4.91 15.00
N LEU A 9 25.46 5.81 14.98
CA LEU A 9 25.64 7.24 14.84
C LEU A 9 24.56 7.93 15.68
N ASN A 10 24.94 8.94 16.45
CA ASN A 10 24.01 9.67 17.36
C ASN A 10 23.26 8.73 18.33
N GLY A 11 23.91 7.64 18.79
CA GLY A 11 23.31 6.67 19.70
C GLY A 11 22.26 5.75 19.07
N LYS A 12 22.10 5.76 17.75
CA LYS A 12 21.18 4.89 16.98
C LYS A 12 21.94 4.10 15.91
N PRO A 13 21.43 2.96 15.41
CA PRO A 13 21.98 2.32 14.23
C PRO A 13 22.03 3.30 13.06
N LYS A 14 23.17 3.34 12.36
CA LYS A 14 23.38 4.23 11.21
C LYS A 14 22.34 4.01 10.11
N VAL A 15 21.93 2.76 9.89
CA VAL A 15 20.89 2.39 8.93
C VAL A 15 19.94 1.39 9.59
N THR A 16 18.64 1.65 9.48
CA THR A 16 17.58 0.73 9.83
C THR A 16 16.67 0.53 8.61
N ALA A 17 16.42 -0.71 8.22
CA ALA A 17 15.51 -1.07 7.14
C ALA A 17 14.44 -2.04 7.65
N ARG A 18 13.19 -1.87 7.21
CA ARG A 18 12.05 -2.68 7.63
C ARG A 18 11.22 -3.08 6.42
N LEU A 19 11.01 -4.38 6.27
CA LEU A 19 10.00 -4.94 5.36
C LEU A 19 8.77 -5.33 6.17
N MET A 20 7.63 -4.80 5.80
CA MET A 20 6.33 -5.02 6.41
C MET A 20 5.34 -5.46 5.33
N GLY A 21 4.40 -6.31 5.72
CA GLY A 21 3.32 -6.75 4.84
C GLY A 21 1.99 -6.65 5.59
N ARG A 22 0.94 -6.27 4.86
CA ARG A 22 -0.44 -6.35 5.34
C ARG A 22 -1.20 -7.22 4.36
N LEU A 23 -1.70 -8.35 4.84
CA LEU A 23 -2.58 -9.21 4.05
C LEU A 23 -4.03 -8.75 4.29
N LYS A 24 -4.81 -8.61 3.22
CA LYS A 24 -6.23 -8.27 3.30
C LYS A 24 -7.01 -9.19 2.38
N LEU A 25 -7.98 -9.91 2.95
CA LEU A 25 -8.96 -10.69 2.20
C LEU A 25 -10.27 -9.89 2.16
N ASN A 26 -10.78 -9.66 0.95
CA ASN A 26 -12.08 -9.05 0.71
C ASN A 26 -13.03 -10.13 0.20
N GLY A 27 -14.25 -10.15 0.72
CA GLY A 27 -15.32 -11.01 0.23
C GLY A 27 -16.62 -10.21 0.17
N MET A 28 -17.38 -10.39 -0.91
CA MET A 28 -18.65 -9.72 -1.12
C MET A 28 -19.67 -10.70 -1.68
N TYR A 29 -20.89 -10.61 -1.17
CA TYR A 29 -22.03 -11.35 -1.67
C TYR A 29 -23.16 -10.36 -1.99
N ASP A 30 -23.55 -10.32 -3.25
CA ASP A 30 -24.63 -9.50 -3.77
C ASP A 30 -25.89 -10.36 -3.92
N ILE A 31 -26.98 -9.93 -3.29
CA ILE A 31 -28.26 -10.64 -3.27
C ILE A 31 -29.18 -10.15 -4.39
N LYS A 32 -29.15 -8.84 -4.67
CA LYS A 32 -29.99 -8.14 -5.66
C LYS A 32 -29.20 -6.96 -6.21
N GLY A 33 -28.41 -7.26 -7.23
CA GLY A 33 -27.55 -6.29 -7.89
C GLY A 33 -26.77 -6.97 -8.99
N SER A 34 -26.19 -6.14 -9.86
CA SER A 34 -25.21 -6.58 -10.83
C SER A 34 -23.89 -5.93 -10.43
N LEU A 35 -23.04 -6.73 -9.78
CA LEU A 35 -21.66 -6.36 -9.43
C LEU A 35 -20.81 -6.03 -10.68
N SER A 36 -21.39 -6.18 -11.89
CA SER A 36 -20.75 -5.96 -13.19
C SER A 36 -19.41 -6.73 -13.30
N GLY A 37 -19.35 -7.92 -12.72
CA GLY A 37 -18.14 -8.74 -12.68
C GLY A 37 -16.97 -8.18 -11.86
N ASN A 38 -17.18 -7.14 -11.03
CA ASN A 38 -16.13 -6.55 -10.20
C ASN A 38 -15.98 -7.30 -8.88
N SER A 39 -14.75 -7.41 -8.39
CA SER A 39 -14.42 -8.02 -7.10
C SER A 39 -14.24 -7.00 -5.97
N SER A 40 -14.41 -5.71 -6.27
CA SER A 40 -14.36 -4.58 -5.33
C SER A 40 -15.68 -3.80 -5.37
N PHE A 41 -16.10 -3.22 -4.24
CA PHE A 41 -17.30 -2.38 -4.17
C PHE A 41 -17.02 -1.02 -4.83
N LEU A 42 -17.34 -0.93 -6.11
CA LEU A 42 -17.16 0.29 -6.90
C LEU A 42 -18.52 0.91 -7.14
N ILE A 43 -18.91 1.81 -6.24
CA ILE A 43 -20.22 2.49 -6.26
C ILE A 43 -20.52 3.07 -7.65
N HIS A 44 -19.50 3.59 -8.34
CA HIS A 44 -19.65 4.21 -9.67
C HIS A 44 -19.71 3.21 -10.84
N LYS A 45 -19.54 1.90 -10.59
CA LYS A 45 -19.68 0.82 -11.61
C LYS A 45 -20.85 -0.13 -11.30
N ASN A 46 -21.62 0.13 -10.26
CA ASN A 46 -22.81 -0.67 -9.98
C ASN A 46 -23.83 -0.44 -11.08
N ASP A 47 -24.29 -1.53 -11.68
CA ASP A 47 -25.32 -1.51 -12.70
C ASP A 47 -26.67 -1.22 -12.06
N VAL A 48 -27.30 -0.12 -12.49
CA VAL A 48 -28.61 0.35 -12.03
C VAL A 48 -29.75 -0.01 -12.99
N THR A 49 -29.43 -0.70 -14.10
CA THR A 49 -30.37 -1.06 -15.18
C THR A 49 -30.76 -2.53 -15.20
N GLY A 50 -29.94 -3.41 -14.61
CA GLY A 50 -30.34 -4.62 -13.89
C GLY A 50 -30.76 -5.87 -14.69
N THR A 51 -30.02 -6.96 -14.50
CA THR A 51 -30.61 -8.28 -14.18
C THR A 51 -30.24 -8.61 -12.73
N ASP A 52 -31.25 -8.91 -11.89
CA ASP A 52 -31.06 -9.28 -10.48
C ASP A 52 -30.46 -10.70 -10.36
N ILE A 53 -29.14 -10.80 -10.49
CA ILE A 53 -28.43 -12.08 -10.43
C ILE A 53 -27.54 -12.10 -9.19
N PRO A 54 -27.77 -13.02 -8.24
CA PRO A 54 -26.89 -13.17 -7.10
C PRO A 54 -25.44 -13.41 -7.52
N ALA A 55 -24.49 -12.70 -6.90
CA ALA A 55 -23.09 -12.78 -7.26
C ALA A 55 -22.20 -12.84 -6.02
N PHE A 56 -21.16 -13.67 -6.06
CA PHE A 56 -20.13 -13.73 -5.03
C PHE A 56 -18.78 -13.34 -5.61
N SER A 57 -17.99 -12.58 -4.85
CA SER A 57 -16.63 -12.24 -5.22
C SER A 57 -15.70 -12.23 -4.03
N MET A 58 -14.44 -12.61 -4.26
CA MET A 58 -13.40 -12.64 -3.23
C MET A 58 -12.03 -12.35 -3.84
N ASP A 59 -11.21 -11.54 -3.17
CA ASP A 59 -9.85 -11.25 -3.60
C ASP A 59 -8.93 -10.83 -2.44
N MET A 60 -7.64 -10.72 -2.74
CA MET A 60 -6.63 -10.19 -1.82
C MET A 60 -5.79 -9.05 -2.42
N ARG A 61 -6.28 -8.37 -3.46
CA ARG A 61 -5.48 -7.41 -4.25
C ARG A 61 -5.03 -6.20 -3.43
N GLN A 62 -5.79 -5.84 -2.42
CA GLN A 62 -5.46 -4.75 -1.50
C GLN A 62 -4.42 -5.12 -0.43
N SER A 63 -3.84 -6.32 -0.51
CA SER A 63 -2.67 -6.68 0.29
C SER A 63 -1.50 -5.76 -0.07
N GLN A 64 -0.76 -5.32 0.94
CA GLN A 64 0.26 -4.29 0.82
C GLN A 64 1.62 -4.83 1.24
N LEU A 65 2.65 -4.37 0.55
CA LEU A 65 4.04 -4.52 0.93
C LEU A 65 4.63 -3.14 1.15
N ARG A 66 5.32 -2.96 2.28
CA ARG A 66 5.93 -1.70 2.69
C ARG A 66 7.38 -1.91 3.07
N PHE A 67 8.27 -1.16 2.42
CA PHE A 67 9.67 -1.02 2.78
C PHE A 67 9.90 0.37 3.36
N VAL A 68 10.48 0.43 4.56
CA VAL A 68 10.83 1.70 5.22
C VAL A 68 12.30 1.65 5.58
N SER A 69 13.03 2.72 5.27
CA SER A 69 14.41 2.88 5.72
C SER A 69 14.61 4.18 6.48
N THR A 70 15.56 4.17 7.42
CA THR A 70 16.00 5.35 8.16
C THR A 70 17.52 5.35 8.20
N ILE A 71 18.11 6.47 7.79
CA ILE A 71 19.56 6.68 7.72
C ILE A 71 19.90 7.85 8.62
N GLN A 72 20.83 7.63 9.56
CA GLN A 72 21.38 8.66 10.42
C GLN A 72 22.48 9.44 9.68
N LEU A 73 22.50 10.76 9.84
CA LEU A 73 23.52 11.63 9.29
C LEU A 73 24.41 12.20 10.39
N ASN A 74 25.64 12.58 10.00
CA ASN A 74 26.64 13.12 10.92
C ASN A 74 26.21 14.46 11.55
N ASN A 75 25.28 15.18 10.91
CA ASN A 75 24.75 16.46 11.39
C ASN A 75 23.60 16.30 12.40
N GLY A 76 23.37 15.09 12.94
CA GLY A 76 22.29 14.81 13.88
C GLY A 76 20.91 14.59 13.24
N LYS A 77 20.77 14.80 11.92
CA LYS A 77 19.50 14.63 11.20
C LYS A 77 19.32 13.21 10.67
N GLU A 78 18.09 12.92 10.22
CA GLU A 78 17.71 11.61 9.67
C GLU A 78 17.13 11.77 8.26
N ILE A 79 17.47 10.84 7.37
CA ILE A 79 16.76 10.62 6.11
C ILE A 79 15.83 9.42 6.30
N LYS A 80 14.54 9.59 6.05
CA LYS A 80 13.56 8.49 6.09
C LYS A 80 13.02 8.26 4.70
N SER A 81 12.94 7.01 4.26
CA SER A 81 12.30 6.68 3.00
C SER A 81 11.20 5.65 3.20
N MET A 82 10.15 5.75 2.38
CA MET A 82 9.06 4.79 2.34
C MET A 82 8.75 4.41 0.89
N LEU A 83 8.69 3.10 0.66
CA LEU A 83 8.16 2.49 -0.54
C LEU A 83 6.99 1.60 -0.11
N GLU A 84 5.80 1.85 -0.64
CA GLU A 84 4.61 1.01 -0.40
C GLU A 84 3.94 0.68 -1.73
N ALA A 85 3.55 -0.57 -1.90
CA ALA A 85 2.81 -1.04 -3.05
C ALA A 85 1.66 -1.99 -2.68
N ASP A 86 0.66 -2.07 -3.55
CA ASP A 86 -0.42 -3.07 -3.53
C ASP A 86 -0.65 -3.69 -4.91
N PHE A 87 -1.64 -4.58 -5.02
CA PHE A 87 -2.02 -5.26 -6.26
C PHE A 87 -3.37 -4.79 -6.82
N GLU A 88 -3.82 -3.59 -6.42
CA GLU A 88 -5.05 -2.96 -6.91
C GLU A 88 -4.71 -1.95 -8.02
N GLY A 89 -4.01 -2.43 -9.05
CA GLY A 89 -3.59 -1.65 -10.20
C GLY A 89 -4.75 -1.19 -11.08
N ALA A 90 -4.44 -0.71 -12.28
CA ALA A 90 -5.42 -0.11 -13.17
C ALA A 90 -6.58 -1.08 -13.49
N ASN A 91 -7.78 -0.53 -13.67
CA ASN A 91 -8.97 -1.28 -14.10
C ASN A 91 -9.36 -2.48 -13.21
N ASN A 92 -9.07 -2.44 -11.91
CA ASN A 92 -9.36 -3.52 -10.95
C ASN A 92 -8.67 -4.86 -11.29
N THR A 93 -7.54 -4.77 -12.00
CA THR A 93 -6.72 -5.95 -12.29
C THR A 93 -5.77 -6.23 -11.12
N SER A 94 -5.31 -7.47 -10.98
CA SER A 94 -4.28 -7.89 -10.01
C SER A 94 -2.88 -7.38 -10.39
N GLN A 95 -2.79 -6.12 -10.82
CA GLN A 95 -1.56 -5.47 -11.25
C GLN A 95 -0.90 -4.76 -10.08
N PHE A 96 0.43 -4.81 -10.05
CA PHE A 96 1.24 -4.09 -9.07
C PHE A 96 1.06 -2.57 -9.23
N ARG A 97 0.84 -1.87 -8.12
CA ARG A 97 0.70 -0.42 -8.07
C ARG A 97 1.51 0.17 -6.93
N LEU A 98 2.25 1.23 -7.26
CA LEU A 98 2.98 2.03 -6.30
C LEU A 98 2.03 3.01 -5.59
N ARG A 99 1.97 2.94 -4.25
CA ARG A 99 1.13 3.79 -3.40
C ARG A 99 1.90 4.95 -2.83
N HIS A 100 3.05 4.65 -2.22
CA HIS A 100 3.94 5.62 -1.60
C HIS A 100 5.36 5.38 -2.08
N ALA A 101 6.03 6.45 -2.48
CA ALA A 101 7.44 6.45 -2.84
C ALA A 101 7.99 7.84 -2.55
N TYR A 102 8.44 8.03 -1.32
CA TYR A 102 8.89 9.33 -0.86
C TYR A 102 10.10 9.23 0.07
N ILE A 103 10.80 10.36 0.16
CA ILE A 103 11.90 10.59 1.08
C ILE A 103 11.58 11.81 1.93
N ASN A 104 11.80 11.68 3.22
CA ASN A 104 11.72 12.76 4.19
C ASN A 104 13.12 13.11 4.67
N TYR A 105 13.42 14.40 4.65
CA TYR A 105 14.62 14.96 5.26
C TYR A 105 14.25 16.26 5.96
N ASP A 106 14.42 16.27 7.29
CA ASP A 106 14.08 17.41 8.13
C ASP A 106 12.60 17.83 7.95
N HIS A 107 12.35 19.02 7.38
CA HIS A 107 11.01 19.55 7.10
C HIS A 107 10.52 19.28 5.67
N TRP A 108 11.32 18.60 4.85
CA TRP A 108 11.02 18.37 3.44
C TRP A 108 10.55 16.94 3.22
N THR A 109 9.47 16.80 2.45
CA THR A 109 8.98 15.52 1.92
C THR A 109 8.96 15.63 0.40
N VAL A 110 9.65 14.72 -0.28
CA VAL A 110 9.72 14.69 -1.74
C VAL A 110 9.33 13.31 -2.23
N GLY A 111 8.37 13.27 -3.15
CA GLY A 111 7.91 12.05 -3.82
C GLY A 111 6.41 11.87 -3.79
N GLN A 112 5.96 10.66 -4.15
CA GLN A 112 4.56 10.29 -4.14
C GLN A 112 4.13 9.92 -2.72
N THR A 113 3.28 10.74 -2.12
CA THR A 113 2.73 10.52 -0.78
C THR A 113 1.26 10.97 -0.70
N TRP A 114 0.66 10.91 0.48
CA TRP A 114 -0.68 11.45 0.71
C TRP A 114 -0.75 12.95 0.42
N SER A 115 -1.86 13.40 -0.16
CA SER A 115 -2.22 14.83 -0.27
C SER A 115 -2.88 15.35 1.00
#